data_AF-A0A4Q5RCJ6-F1
#
_entry.id   AF-A0A4Q5RCJ6-F1
#
_cell.length_a   1.000
_cell.length_b   1.000
_cell.length_c   1.000
_cell.angle_alpha   90.00
_cell.angle_beta   90.00
_cell.angle_gamma   90.00
#
_symmetry.space_group_name_H-M   'P 1'
#
loop_
_entity.id
_entity.type
_entity.pdbx_description
1 polymer ?
#
loop_
_entity_poly.entity_id
_entity_poly.type
_entity_poly.pdbx_seq_one_letter_code
_entity_poly.pdbx_strand_id
1 'polypeptide(L)'
;RFNNEIIMSRIESSIGSRQYEMTPYHNGKNSEVRGSAGLGATQNQVDAFFMANGRSIDDPASGYVATGTTSYKAPGSPIATDTYNHCILYRVGNLFLDYAEALNESTPGDPDVITYINLIRERAGVPTYGSASLPVPAGQAAMRIAIQKERRSELAFENVRYFDTRRWKIAETTDNGPIYGLNITQNLPGFFTKTAFESRIFTKRHYLFPIPSKDVNADDLMVQNPGW
;
A
#
# COMPACT_ATOMS: atom_id res chain seq x y z
N ARG A 1 -27.16 -19.01 -13.03
CA ARG A 1 -26.04 -19.66 -12.31
C ARG A 1 -25.32 -18.53 -11.57
N PHE A 2 -25.43 -18.47 -10.25
CA PHE A 2 -24.66 -17.52 -9.45
C PHE A 2 -23.30 -18.15 -9.14
N ASN A 3 -22.24 -17.35 -9.07
CA ASN A 3 -20.95 -17.82 -8.58
C ASN A 3 -21.11 -18.21 -7.10
N ASN A 4 -20.71 -19.43 -6.74
CA ASN A 4 -20.72 -19.92 -5.35
C ASN A 4 -19.53 -19.39 -4.53
N GLU A 5 -18.73 -18.50 -5.11
CA GLU A 5 -17.50 -17.99 -4.52
C GLU A 5 -17.76 -16.65 -3.83
N ILE A 6 -17.81 -16.67 -2.50
CA ILE A 6 -17.83 -15.45 -1.69
C ILE A 6 -16.39 -14.97 -1.56
N ILE A 7 -15.99 -14.07 -2.45
CA ILE A 7 -14.63 -13.49 -2.46
C ILE A 7 -14.47 -12.46 -1.34
N MET A 8 -15.56 -11.76 -0.97
CA MET A 8 -15.63 -10.87 0.18
C MET A 8 -17.03 -10.90 0.80
N SER A 9 -17.14 -11.21 2.10
CA SER A 9 -18.35 -10.96 2.88
C SER A 9 -18.07 -9.89 3.94
N ARG A 10 -19.04 -9.01 4.16
CA ARG A 10 -18.98 -8.05 5.26
C ARG A 10 -19.78 -8.60 6.43
N ILE A 11 -19.12 -8.77 7.56
CA ILE A 11 -19.66 -9.43 8.76
C ILE A 11 -20.64 -8.52 9.52
N GLU A 12 -20.63 -7.21 9.25
CA GLU A 12 -21.51 -6.22 9.86
C GLU A 12 -22.04 -5.18 8.85
N SER A 13 -23.36 -5.05 8.77
CA SER A 13 -24.06 -4.03 7.98
C SER A 13 -24.42 -2.80 8.83
N SER A 14 -23.41 -2.18 9.46
CA SER A 14 -23.60 -0.87 10.08
C SER A 14 -23.43 0.23 9.02
N ILE A 15 -24.50 1.00 8.78
CA ILE A 15 -24.45 2.21 7.97
C ILE A 15 -23.43 3.20 8.55
N GLY A 16 -23.32 3.26 9.88
CA GLY A 16 -22.35 4.10 10.59
C GLY A 16 -20.90 3.77 10.23
N SER A 17 -20.53 2.48 10.22
CA SER A 17 -19.17 2.07 9.84
C SER A 17 -18.88 2.35 8.37
N ARG A 18 -19.86 2.17 7.49
CA ARG A 18 -19.73 2.53 6.06
C ARG A 18 -19.58 4.04 5.87
N GLN A 19 -20.40 4.84 6.56
CA GLN A 19 -20.29 6.30 6.51
C GLN A 19 -18.94 6.74 7.05
N TYR A 20 -18.48 6.16 8.15
CA TYR A 20 -17.17 6.43 8.74
C TYR A 20 -16.03 6.12 7.75
N GLU A 21 -16.05 4.96 7.11
CA GLU A 21 -15.04 4.54 6.12
C GLU A 21 -14.99 5.42 4.87
N MET A 22 -16.15 5.91 4.40
CA MET A 22 -16.24 6.70 3.17
C MET A 22 -16.17 8.22 3.41
N THR A 23 -16.28 8.68 4.66
CA THR A 23 -16.27 10.12 4.98
C THR A 23 -14.83 10.64 5.03
N PRO A 24 -14.53 11.79 4.39
CA PRO A 24 -13.24 12.47 4.53
C PRO A 24 -12.87 12.69 6.00
N TYR A 25 -11.58 12.62 6.32
CA TYR A 25 -11.15 13.01 7.66
C TYR A 25 -11.20 14.53 7.78
N HIS A 26 -12.22 15.04 8.44
CA HIS A 26 -12.38 16.46 8.77
C HIS A 26 -11.51 16.81 9.98
N ASN A 27 -10.48 17.63 9.78
CA ASN A 27 -9.58 18.01 10.86
C ASN A 27 -10.32 18.82 11.95
N GLY A 28 -9.99 18.59 13.22
CA GLY A 28 -10.59 19.32 14.34
C GLY A 28 -12.07 19.06 14.61
N LYS A 29 -12.69 18.05 13.97
CA LYS A 29 -14.09 17.66 14.20
C LYS A 29 -14.22 16.47 15.15
N ASN A 30 -15.36 16.38 15.85
CA ASN A 30 -15.70 15.25 16.73
C ASN A 30 -15.87 13.95 15.92
N SER A 31 -15.66 12.80 16.58
CA SER A 31 -15.73 11.46 15.97
C SER A 31 -17.05 11.13 15.28
N GLU A 32 -18.15 11.80 15.67
CA GLU A 32 -19.49 11.62 15.10
C GLU A 32 -19.61 12.15 13.66
N VAL A 33 -18.76 13.11 13.28
CA VAL A 33 -18.78 13.77 11.95
C VAL A 33 -17.41 13.69 11.25
N ARG A 34 -16.46 12.98 11.84
CA ARG A 34 -15.10 12.77 11.33
C ARG A 34 -14.98 11.35 10.80
N GLY A 35 -14.71 11.19 9.51
CA GLY A 35 -14.49 9.87 8.92
C GLY A 35 -13.06 9.36 9.06
N SER A 36 -12.81 8.15 8.54
CA SER A 36 -11.52 7.46 8.63
C SER A 36 -10.62 7.66 7.43
N ALA A 37 -11.00 8.48 6.44
CA ALA A 37 -10.25 8.61 5.19
C ALA A 37 -8.89 9.33 5.32
N GLY A 38 -8.35 9.50 6.54
CA GLY A 38 -7.00 10.01 6.82
C GLY A 38 -5.92 8.91 6.84
N LEU A 39 -6.24 7.72 6.33
CA LEU A 39 -5.30 6.59 6.22
C LEU A 39 -4.46 6.75 4.94
N GLY A 40 -3.28 7.38 5.10
CA GLY A 40 -2.28 7.56 4.06
C GLY A 40 -0.93 7.91 4.68
N ALA A 41 0.10 8.11 3.84
CA ALA A 41 1.37 8.63 4.33
C ALA A 41 1.13 10.00 4.98
N THR A 42 1.50 10.13 6.26
CA THR A 42 1.38 11.40 6.98
C THR A 42 2.43 12.37 6.48
N GLN A 43 2.19 13.69 6.60
CA GLN A 43 3.19 14.69 6.24
C GLN A 43 4.51 14.43 6.99
N ASN A 44 4.45 14.09 8.28
CA ASN A 44 5.62 13.72 9.07
C ASN A 44 6.40 12.52 8.50
N GLN A 45 5.72 11.55 7.87
CA GLN A 45 6.38 10.42 7.22
C GLN A 45 7.07 10.85 5.92
N VAL A 46 6.51 11.83 5.19
CA VAL A 46 7.13 12.42 4.00
C VAL A 46 8.33 13.27 4.39
N ASP A 47 8.19 14.10 5.43
CA ASP A 47 9.22 15.02 5.93
C ASP A 47 10.44 14.31 6.52
N ALA A 48 10.28 13.03 6.91
CA ALA A 48 11.40 12.20 7.33
C ALA A 48 12.41 11.94 6.20
N PHE A 49 12.05 12.20 4.94
CA PHE A 49 12.92 12.05 3.79
C PHE A 49 13.45 13.41 3.33
N PHE A 50 14.70 13.41 2.86
CA PHE A 50 15.29 14.58 2.23
C PHE A 50 14.65 14.85 0.86
N MET A 51 14.56 16.13 0.50
CA MET A 51 14.19 16.59 -0.83
C MET A 51 15.20 16.07 -1.88
N ALA A 52 14.86 16.15 -3.16
CA ALA A 52 15.72 15.64 -4.25
C ALA A 52 17.14 16.24 -4.27
N ASN A 53 17.33 17.42 -3.68
CA ASN A 53 18.62 18.09 -3.51
C ASN A 53 19.37 17.69 -2.21
N GLY A 54 18.88 16.68 -1.48
CA GLY A 54 19.47 16.18 -0.24
C GLY A 54 19.22 17.06 0.99
N ARG A 55 18.39 18.10 0.87
CA ARG A 55 18.08 19.04 1.97
C ARG A 55 16.78 18.65 2.68
N SER A 56 16.69 18.93 3.98
CA SER A 56 15.44 18.75 4.72
C SER A 56 14.40 19.78 4.26
N ILE A 57 13.11 19.49 4.43
CA ILE A 57 12.04 20.43 4.09
C ILE A 57 12.15 21.78 4.85
N ASP A 58 12.77 21.77 6.03
CA ASP A 58 12.99 22.98 6.85
C ASP A 58 14.14 23.86 6.36
N ASP A 59 14.96 23.37 5.42
CA ASP A 59 16.05 24.16 4.84
C ASP A 59 15.45 25.16 3.83
N PRO A 60 15.64 26.49 3.99
CA PRO A 60 15.08 27.48 3.07
C PRO A 60 15.54 27.32 1.61
N ALA A 61 16.69 26.67 1.37
CA ALA A 61 17.19 26.37 0.04
C ALA A 61 16.80 24.97 -0.45
N SER A 62 15.96 24.25 0.30
CA SER A 62 15.37 22.97 -0.14
C SER A 62 14.45 23.14 -1.34
N GLY A 63 13.88 24.33 -1.53
CA GLY A 63 12.84 24.58 -2.53
C GLY A 63 11.49 23.94 -2.18
N TYR A 64 11.32 23.45 -0.95
CA TYR A 64 10.05 22.94 -0.47
C TYR A 64 8.99 24.06 -0.45
N VAL A 65 7.82 23.77 -1.03
CA VAL A 65 6.66 24.64 -0.99
C VAL A 65 5.52 23.84 -0.37
N ALA A 66 5.03 24.27 0.79
CA ALA A 66 3.93 23.61 1.51
C ALA A 66 2.56 23.69 0.79
N THR A 67 2.51 24.32 -0.39
CA THR A 67 1.30 24.39 -1.21
C THR A 67 1.11 23.05 -1.92
N GLY A 68 0.03 22.33 -1.57
CA GLY A 68 -0.20 20.99 -2.10
C GLY A 68 -1.12 20.12 -1.25
N THR A 69 -1.44 20.53 -0.01
CA THR A 69 -2.67 20.04 0.63
C THR A 69 -3.82 20.48 -0.26
N THR A 70 -4.53 19.53 -0.86
CA THR A 70 -5.69 19.88 -1.66
C THR A 70 -6.65 20.64 -0.75
N SER A 71 -7.04 21.86 -1.12
CA SER A 71 -8.25 22.49 -0.58
C SER A 71 -9.44 21.68 -1.10
N TYR A 72 -9.59 20.45 -0.61
CA TYR A 72 -10.63 19.55 -1.09
C TYR A 72 -11.95 20.03 -0.50
N LYS A 73 -12.80 20.54 -1.38
CA LYS A 73 -14.20 20.82 -1.09
C LYS A 73 -15.00 19.61 -1.54
N ALA A 74 -15.57 18.86 -0.60
CA ALA A 74 -16.47 17.76 -0.92
C ALA A 74 -17.60 18.25 -1.87
N PRO A 75 -17.91 17.51 -2.95
CA PRO A 75 -19.01 17.87 -3.85
C PRO A 75 -20.30 18.10 -3.06
N GLY A 76 -20.86 19.31 -3.18
CA GLY A 76 -22.11 19.71 -2.50
C GLY A 76 -21.95 20.35 -1.11
N SER A 77 -20.75 20.45 -0.54
CA SER A 77 -20.55 21.18 0.72
C SER A 77 -20.60 22.70 0.48
N PRO A 78 -21.43 23.49 1.19
CA PRO A 78 -21.41 24.95 1.08
C PRO A 78 -20.19 25.58 1.76
N ILE A 79 -19.46 24.84 2.59
CA ILE A 79 -18.34 25.32 3.41
C ILE A 79 -17.04 24.64 2.96
N ALA A 80 -16.00 25.43 2.71
CA ALA A 80 -14.64 24.92 2.58
C ALA A 80 -14.19 24.40 3.95
N THR A 81 -13.91 23.10 4.04
CA THR A 81 -13.44 22.47 5.27
C THR A 81 -12.04 21.93 5.05
N ASP A 82 -11.17 22.15 6.03
CA ASP A 82 -9.85 21.54 6.04
C ASP A 82 -10.02 20.03 6.21
N THR A 83 -9.81 19.32 5.11
CA THR A 83 -9.84 17.86 5.04
C THR A 83 -8.43 17.36 4.81
N TYR A 84 -8.09 16.22 5.40
CA TYR A 84 -6.85 15.54 5.04
C TYR A 84 -6.98 14.97 3.63
N ASN A 85 -5.83 14.76 2.98
CA ASN A 85 -5.76 14.02 1.72
C ASN A 85 -6.51 12.70 1.84
N HIS A 86 -7.32 12.40 0.83
CA HIS A 86 -8.17 11.23 0.82
C HIS A 86 -7.38 9.93 0.82
N CYS A 87 -7.95 8.90 1.44
CA CYS A 87 -7.53 7.52 1.21
C CYS A 87 -7.71 7.18 -0.28
N ILE A 88 -6.61 6.97 -0.99
CA ILE A 88 -6.62 6.60 -2.40
C ILE A 88 -6.92 5.11 -2.50
N LEU A 89 -8.05 4.77 -3.14
CA LEU A 89 -8.41 3.36 -3.39
C LEU A 89 -7.77 2.82 -4.66
N TYR A 90 -7.65 3.66 -5.68
CA TYR A 90 -7.05 3.31 -6.96
C TYR A 90 -6.51 4.56 -7.65
N ARG A 91 -5.35 4.46 -8.30
CA ARG A 91 -4.72 5.55 -9.03
C ARG A 91 -3.92 5.02 -10.23
N VAL A 92 -3.55 5.92 -11.13
CA VAL A 92 -2.88 5.59 -12.40
C VAL A 92 -1.60 4.77 -12.21
N GLY A 93 -0.82 5.03 -11.16
CA GLY A 93 0.37 4.21 -10.85
C GLY A 93 0.03 2.73 -10.60
N ASN A 94 -1.12 2.45 -9.96
CA ASN A 94 -1.61 1.08 -9.75
C ASN A 94 -1.97 0.43 -11.10
N LEU A 95 -2.66 1.16 -11.99
CA LEU A 95 -3.03 0.68 -13.33
C LEU A 95 -1.81 0.31 -14.18
N PHE A 96 -0.78 1.17 -14.18
CA PHE A 96 0.46 0.90 -14.91
C PHE A 96 1.17 -0.37 -14.39
N LEU A 97 1.20 -0.56 -13.07
CA LEU A 97 1.80 -1.76 -12.47
C LEU A 97 0.96 -3.01 -12.71
N ASP A 98 -0.37 -2.93 -12.64
CA ASP A 98 -1.27 -4.05 -12.93
C ASP A 98 -1.10 -4.51 -14.39
N TYR A 99 -1.04 -3.57 -15.34
CA TYR A 99 -0.84 -3.86 -16.75
C TYR A 99 0.55 -4.44 -17.02
N ALA A 100 1.62 -3.83 -16.49
CA ALA A 100 2.98 -4.34 -16.64
C ALA A 100 3.14 -5.75 -16.05
N GLU A 101 2.52 -6.03 -14.90
CA GLU A 101 2.52 -7.36 -14.31
C GLU A 101 1.79 -8.38 -15.19
N ALA A 102 0.54 -8.08 -15.58
CA ALA A 102 -0.25 -8.96 -16.43
C ALA A 102 0.44 -9.26 -17.76
N LEU A 103 1.10 -8.25 -18.35
CA LEU A 103 1.82 -8.38 -19.59
C LEU A 103 3.12 -9.17 -19.44
N ASN A 104 3.87 -8.98 -18.35
CA ASN A 104 5.03 -9.82 -18.05
C ASN A 104 4.63 -11.30 -17.89
N GLU A 105 3.46 -11.57 -17.31
CA GLU A 105 2.98 -12.95 -17.13
C GLU A 105 2.44 -13.58 -18.42
N SER A 106 1.74 -12.80 -19.26
CA SER A 106 1.10 -13.31 -20.48
C SER A 106 2.00 -13.26 -21.72
N THR A 107 2.79 -12.20 -21.89
CA THR A 107 3.68 -11.97 -23.04
C THR A 107 5.06 -11.46 -22.57
N PRO A 108 5.91 -12.35 -22.03
CA PRO A 108 7.21 -11.94 -21.49
C PRO A 108 8.09 -11.26 -22.54
N GLY A 109 8.70 -10.13 -22.16
CA GLY A 109 9.59 -9.36 -23.04
C GLY A 109 8.87 -8.33 -23.92
N ASP A 110 7.55 -8.17 -23.78
CA ASP A 110 6.83 -7.07 -24.40
C ASP A 110 7.42 -5.72 -23.95
N PRO A 111 7.72 -4.80 -24.89
CA PRO A 111 8.32 -3.50 -24.57
C PRO A 111 7.46 -2.64 -23.64
N ASP A 112 6.13 -2.80 -23.65
CA ASP A 112 5.23 -2.02 -22.80
C ASP A 112 5.47 -2.27 -21.30
N VAL A 113 5.92 -3.46 -20.93
CA VAL A 113 6.28 -3.77 -19.53
C VAL A 113 7.29 -2.75 -19.01
N ILE A 114 8.32 -2.45 -19.80
CA ILE A 114 9.35 -1.49 -19.42
C ILE A 114 8.82 -0.06 -19.52
N THR A 115 8.04 0.25 -20.56
CA THR A 115 7.43 1.58 -20.74
C THR A 115 6.65 2.00 -19.49
N TYR A 116 5.71 1.17 -19.03
CA TYR A 116 4.83 1.54 -17.90
C TYR A 116 5.54 1.57 -16.55
N ILE A 117 6.52 0.69 -16.32
CA ILE A 117 7.38 0.76 -15.14
C ILE A 117 8.23 2.04 -15.15
N ASN A 118 8.80 2.39 -16.31
CA ASN A 118 9.65 3.57 -16.42
C ASN A 118 8.88 4.88 -16.27
N LEU A 119 7.61 4.97 -16.67
CA LEU A 119 6.77 6.14 -16.39
C LEU A 119 6.66 6.44 -14.88
N ILE A 120 6.57 5.40 -14.06
CA ILE A 120 6.53 5.54 -12.59
C ILE A 120 7.88 6.04 -12.06
N ARG A 121 8.96 5.41 -12.53
CA ARG A 121 10.34 5.69 -12.11
C ARG A 121 10.79 7.09 -12.51
N GLU A 122 10.45 7.53 -13.72
CA GLU A 122 10.73 8.87 -14.22
C GLU A 122 10.02 9.93 -13.37
N ARG A 123 8.72 9.73 -13.08
CA ARG A 123 7.97 10.62 -12.20
C ARG A 123 8.57 10.66 -10.79
N ALA A 124 9.05 9.52 -10.28
CA ALA A 124 9.72 9.44 -8.98
C ALA A 124 11.16 10.00 -8.99
N GLY A 125 11.71 10.38 -10.14
CA GLY A 125 13.07 10.92 -10.27
C GLY A 125 14.18 9.89 -10.03
N VAL A 126 13.90 8.59 -10.21
CA VAL A 126 14.88 7.51 -10.03
C VAL A 126 15.33 6.94 -11.39
N PRO A 127 16.53 6.30 -11.48
CA PRO A 127 17.01 5.78 -12.75
C PRO A 127 16.03 4.80 -13.41
N THR A 128 15.79 4.95 -14.72
CA THR A 128 14.91 4.06 -15.48
C THR A 128 15.62 2.75 -15.83
N TYR A 129 14.86 1.66 -15.99
CA TYR A 129 15.40 0.40 -16.51
C TYR A 129 15.85 0.59 -17.97
N GLY A 130 17.07 0.17 -18.27
CA GLY A 130 17.74 0.42 -19.55
C GLY A 130 18.66 1.65 -19.54
N SER A 131 18.70 2.40 -18.45
CA SER A 131 19.70 3.47 -18.27
C SER A 131 21.09 2.89 -17.97
N ALA A 132 22.13 3.73 -18.08
CA ALA A 132 23.52 3.32 -17.83
C ALA A 132 23.76 2.76 -16.42
N SER A 133 22.99 3.21 -15.42
CA SER A 133 23.11 2.78 -14.02
C SER A 133 22.16 1.64 -13.63
N LEU A 134 21.18 1.31 -14.48
CA LEU A 134 20.18 0.28 -14.18
C LEU A 134 19.81 -0.52 -15.44
N PRO A 135 20.41 -1.71 -15.65
CA PRO A 135 20.10 -2.55 -16.80
C PRO A 135 18.68 -3.10 -16.71
N VAL A 136 18.12 -3.45 -17.88
CA VAL A 136 16.83 -4.14 -17.97
C VAL A 136 16.92 -5.53 -17.31
N PRO A 137 15.98 -5.91 -16.43
CA PRO A 137 15.93 -7.25 -15.87
C PRO A 137 15.82 -8.33 -16.96
N ALA A 138 16.71 -9.31 -16.91
CA ALA A 138 16.78 -10.35 -17.93
C ALA A 138 15.68 -11.41 -17.74
N GLY A 139 14.72 -11.45 -18.67
CA GLY A 139 13.68 -12.45 -18.73
C GLY A 139 12.55 -12.27 -17.72
N GLN A 140 11.52 -13.10 -17.88
CA GLN A 140 10.25 -12.99 -17.16
C GLN A 140 10.41 -12.98 -15.63
N ALA A 141 11.25 -13.87 -15.10
CA ALA A 141 11.42 -14.03 -13.66
C ALA A 141 12.11 -12.82 -13.01
N ALA A 142 13.15 -12.28 -13.65
CA ALA A 142 13.83 -11.08 -13.15
C ALA A 142 12.92 -9.85 -13.25
N MET A 143 12.16 -9.74 -14.35
CA MET A 143 11.20 -8.66 -14.55
C MET A 143 10.05 -8.73 -13.55
N ARG A 144 9.53 -9.93 -13.23
CA ARG A 144 8.53 -10.13 -12.16
C ARG A 144 9.03 -9.58 -10.83
N ILE A 145 10.27 -9.90 -10.44
CA ILE A 145 10.86 -9.39 -9.20
C ILE A 145 11.01 -7.86 -9.25
N ALA A 146 11.39 -7.30 -10.40
CA ALA A 146 11.48 -5.85 -10.59
C ALA A 146 10.12 -5.16 -10.43
N ILE A 147 9.05 -5.69 -11.04
CA ILE A 147 7.68 -5.21 -10.89
C ILE A 147 7.22 -5.29 -9.44
N GLN A 148 7.47 -6.43 -8.76
CA GLN A 148 7.12 -6.61 -7.34
C GLN A 148 7.82 -5.59 -6.43
N LYS A 149 9.07 -5.24 -6.73
CA LYS A 149 9.82 -4.20 -6.00
C LYS A 149 9.27 -2.81 -6.28
N GLU A 150 8.98 -2.49 -7.54
CA GLU A 150 8.38 -1.21 -7.92
C GLU A 150 7.03 -1.03 -7.24
N ARG A 151 6.16 -2.05 -7.31
CA ARG A 151 4.84 -2.04 -6.67
C ARG A 151 4.91 -1.88 -5.16
N ARG A 152 5.90 -2.51 -4.51
CA ARG A 152 6.11 -2.36 -3.06
C ARG A 152 6.45 -0.94 -2.65
N SER A 153 7.28 -0.25 -3.43
CA SER A 153 7.71 1.12 -3.13
C SER A 153 6.64 2.13 -3.52
N GLU A 154 6.10 2.00 -4.73
CA GLU A 154 5.13 2.92 -5.31
C GLU A 154 3.83 2.98 -4.51
N LEU A 155 3.31 1.81 -4.08
CA LEU A 155 2.01 1.69 -3.39
C LEU A 155 2.17 1.48 -1.88
N ALA A 156 3.29 1.90 -1.32
CA ALA A 156 3.53 1.80 0.12
C ALA A 156 2.46 2.59 0.89
N PHE A 157 1.91 1.98 1.93
CA PHE A 157 0.83 2.56 2.76
C PHE A 157 -0.53 2.76 2.06
N GLU A 158 -0.74 2.15 0.90
CA GLU A 158 -2.01 2.23 0.13
C GLU A 158 -2.85 0.93 0.22
N ASN A 159 -2.70 0.16 1.30
CA ASN A 159 -3.43 -1.11 1.54
C ASN A 159 -3.22 -2.23 0.49
N VAL A 160 -2.20 -2.14 -0.36
CA VAL A 160 -1.96 -3.13 -1.43
C VAL A 160 -1.06 -4.29 -0.97
N ARG A 161 -0.05 -4.02 -0.12
CA ARG A 161 0.99 -5.00 0.23
C ARG A 161 0.44 -6.28 0.84
N TYR A 162 -0.61 -6.19 1.66
CA TYR A 162 -1.26 -7.33 2.30
C TYR A 162 -1.76 -8.36 1.28
N PHE A 163 -2.38 -7.88 0.20
CA PHE A 163 -2.93 -8.72 -0.87
C PHE A 163 -1.86 -9.19 -1.84
N ASP A 164 -0.88 -8.33 -2.15
CA ASP A 164 0.26 -8.66 -3.00
C ASP A 164 1.07 -9.86 -2.47
N THR A 165 1.41 -9.88 -1.17
CA THR A 165 2.20 -10.99 -0.61
C THR A 165 1.41 -12.31 -0.63
N ARG A 166 0.08 -12.24 -0.53
CA ARG A 166 -0.81 -13.39 -0.55
C ARG A 166 -1.00 -13.96 -1.94
N ARG A 167 -1.34 -13.13 -2.93
CA ARG A 167 -1.56 -13.57 -4.32
C ARG A 167 -0.27 -14.11 -4.96
N TRP A 168 0.88 -13.52 -4.62
CA TRP A 168 2.18 -14.04 -5.07
C TRP A 168 2.69 -15.24 -4.28
N LYS A 169 1.97 -15.65 -3.23
CA LYS A 169 2.39 -16.73 -2.31
C LYS A 169 3.79 -16.54 -1.74
N ILE A 170 4.14 -15.30 -1.40
CA ILE A 170 5.43 -14.96 -0.77
C ILE A 170 5.30 -14.62 0.72
N ALA A 171 4.07 -14.52 1.26
CA ALA A 171 3.83 -14.17 2.65
C ALA A 171 4.50 -15.11 3.68
N GLU A 172 4.66 -16.41 3.38
CA GLU A 172 5.44 -17.34 4.20
C GLU A 172 6.92 -16.91 4.38
N THR A 173 7.44 -16.10 3.46
CA THR A 173 8.82 -15.55 3.51
C THR A 173 8.87 -14.09 3.94
N THR A 174 7.89 -13.26 3.55
CA THR A 174 7.93 -11.81 3.80
C THR A 174 7.23 -11.38 5.08
N ASP A 175 6.26 -12.17 5.53
CA ASP A 175 5.36 -11.83 6.64
C ASP A 175 5.58 -12.76 7.84
N ASN A 176 6.63 -13.60 7.78
CA ASN A 176 7.01 -14.58 8.80
C ASN A 176 8.39 -14.27 9.37
N GLY A 177 8.57 -14.50 10.68
CA GLY A 177 9.84 -14.29 11.36
C GLY A 177 10.06 -12.86 11.88
N PRO A 178 11.30 -12.52 12.27
CA PRO A 178 11.61 -11.24 12.90
C PRO A 178 11.52 -10.07 11.90
N ILE A 179 10.83 -9.01 12.31
CA ILE A 179 10.77 -7.72 11.62
C ILE A 179 11.69 -6.75 12.35
N TYR A 180 12.45 -5.98 11.57
CA TYR A 180 13.55 -5.17 12.07
C TYR A 180 13.30 -3.68 11.92
N GLY A 181 13.84 -2.92 12.87
CA GLY A 181 13.91 -1.46 12.86
C GLY A 181 15.24 -1.00 13.45
N LEU A 182 15.33 0.30 13.74
CA LEU A 182 16.45 0.90 14.47
C LEU A 182 16.23 0.76 15.99
N ASN A 183 17.31 0.86 16.77
CA ASN A 183 17.26 0.69 18.20
C ASN A 183 16.84 1.99 18.91
N ILE A 184 15.53 2.18 19.06
CA ILE A 184 14.95 3.37 19.70
C ILE A 184 15.26 3.50 21.20
N THR A 185 15.84 2.47 21.84
CA THR A 185 16.21 2.51 23.26
C THR A 185 17.64 2.99 23.50
N GLN A 186 18.37 3.36 22.43
CA GLN A 186 19.75 3.84 22.52
C GLN A 186 19.94 5.20 21.85
N ASN A 187 20.86 5.99 22.41
CA ASN A 187 21.36 7.21 21.76
C ASN A 187 22.36 6.86 20.64
N LEU A 188 22.77 7.87 19.87
CA LEU A 188 23.84 7.72 18.89
C LEU A 188 25.16 7.25 19.54
N PRO A 189 25.91 6.31 18.92
CA PRO A 189 25.62 5.67 17.63
C PRO A 189 24.69 4.45 17.73
N GLY A 190 24.38 3.98 18.95
CA GLY A 190 23.59 2.78 19.22
C GLY A 190 22.20 2.78 18.59
N PHE A 191 21.59 3.95 18.39
CA PHE A 191 20.34 4.13 17.64
C PHE A 191 20.35 3.43 16.27
N PHE A 192 21.47 3.48 15.53
CA PHE A 192 21.57 2.89 14.19
C PHE A 192 21.74 1.36 14.19
N THR A 193 21.72 0.73 15.35
CA THR A 193 21.77 -0.74 15.46
C THR A 193 20.46 -1.34 14.95
N LYS A 194 20.55 -2.31 14.03
CA LYS A 194 19.41 -3.07 13.54
C LYS A 194 18.90 -4.01 14.64
N THR A 195 17.68 -3.79 15.12
CA THR A 195 17.07 -4.58 16.19
C THR A 195 15.72 -5.12 15.75
N ALA A 196 15.43 -6.38 16.11
CA ALA A 196 14.10 -6.96 15.87
C ALA A 196 13.10 -6.35 16.87
N PHE A 197 12.00 -5.79 16.37
CA PHE A 197 10.96 -5.19 17.23
C PHE A 197 9.71 -6.08 17.33
N GLU A 198 9.53 -7.02 16.41
CA GLU A 198 8.38 -7.92 16.36
C GLU A 198 8.83 -9.25 15.74
N SER A 199 8.26 -10.38 16.18
CA SER A 199 8.39 -11.66 15.49
C SER A 199 7.01 -12.15 15.08
N ARG A 200 6.83 -12.34 13.78
CA ARG A 200 5.55 -12.74 13.18
C ARG A 200 5.52 -14.23 12.90
N ILE A 201 4.32 -14.79 12.93
CA ILE A 201 4.08 -16.18 12.53
C ILE A 201 3.13 -16.16 11.32
N PHE A 202 3.66 -16.60 10.18
CA PHE A 202 2.86 -16.85 8.98
C PHE A 202 2.88 -18.33 8.63
N THR A 203 1.70 -18.94 8.53
CA THR A 203 1.53 -20.33 8.11
C THR A 203 0.54 -20.39 6.95
N LYS A 204 0.46 -21.52 6.25
CA LYS A 204 -0.36 -21.67 5.05
C LYS A 204 -1.85 -21.33 5.25
N ARG A 205 -2.41 -21.53 6.44
CA ARG A 205 -3.81 -21.14 6.73
C ARG A 205 -4.01 -19.61 6.66
N HIS A 206 -2.98 -18.81 6.95
CA HIS A 206 -3.07 -17.34 6.98
C HIS A 206 -3.16 -16.70 5.59
N TYR A 207 -3.11 -17.48 4.50
CA TYR A 207 -3.44 -17.00 3.16
C TYR A 207 -4.92 -16.67 3.00
N LEU A 208 -5.79 -17.31 3.79
CA LEU A 208 -7.24 -17.10 3.78
C LEU A 208 -7.71 -16.67 5.16
N PHE A 209 -8.74 -15.83 5.21
CA PHE A 209 -9.39 -15.50 6.46
C PHE A 209 -10.25 -16.68 6.94
N PRO A 210 -10.35 -16.93 8.26
CA PRO A 210 -11.32 -17.88 8.78
C PRO A 210 -12.74 -17.38 8.47
N ILE A 211 -13.61 -18.29 8.04
CA ILE A 211 -15.05 -18.04 8.01
C ILE A 211 -15.55 -18.06 9.47
N PRO A 212 -16.34 -17.08 9.93
CA PRO A 212 -16.82 -17.06 11.30
C PRO A 212 -17.56 -18.36 11.65
N SER A 213 -17.24 -18.96 12.81
CA SER A 213 -17.78 -20.28 13.18
C SER A 213 -19.31 -20.31 13.27
N LYS A 214 -19.96 -19.18 13.60
CA LYS A 214 -21.42 -19.06 13.60
C LYS A 214 -22.01 -19.28 12.20
N ASP A 215 -21.31 -18.85 11.15
CA ASP A 215 -21.78 -18.93 9.78
C ASP A 215 -21.57 -20.36 9.24
N VAL A 216 -20.42 -20.97 9.56
CA VAL A 216 -20.13 -22.39 9.25
C VAL A 216 -21.12 -23.32 9.94
N ASN A 217 -21.45 -23.06 11.21
CA ASN A 217 -22.40 -23.89 11.97
C ASN A 217 -23.86 -23.67 11.55
N ALA A 218 -24.18 -22.59 10.84
CA ALA A 218 -25.54 -22.26 10.42
C ALA A 218 -25.91 -22.87 9.06
N ASP A 219 -24.93 -23.26 8.24
CA ASP A 219 -25.13 -23.83 6.91
C ASP A 219 -24.32 -25.13 6.76
N ASP A 220 -25.03 -26.27 6.72
CA ASP A 220 -24.44 -27.60 6.61
C ASP A 220 -23.61 -27.80 5.31
N LEU A 221 -23.78 -26.95 4.30
CA LEU A 221 -23.01 -26.98 3.06
C LEU A 221 -21.76 -26.09 3.11
N MET A 222 -21.62 -25.23 4.12
CA MET A 222 -20.50 -24.31 4.27
C MET A 222 -19.27 -25.05 4.79
N VAL A 223 -18.18 -25.01 4.02
CA VAL A 223 -16.91 -25.62 4.39
C VAL A 223 -15.91 -24.53 4.80
N GLN A 224 -15.23 -24.73 5.92
CA GLN A 224 -14.20 -23.82 6.41
C GLN A 224 -12.99 -23.74 5.45
N ASN A 225 -12.32 -22.58 5.44
CA ASN A 225 -11.05 -22.41 4.75
C ASN A 225 -9.95 -23.33 5.33
N PRO A 226 -9.05 -23.88 4.49
CA PRO A 226 -8.05 -24.84 4.93
C PRO A 226 -7.20 -24.37 6.13
N GLY A 227 -7.20 -25.18 7.20
CA GLY A 227 -6.37 -25.00 8.39
C GLY A 227 -6.96 -24.09 9.49
N TRP A 228 -8.20 -23.63 9.30
CA TRP A 228 -8.99 -22.91 10.31
C TRP A 228 -10.07 -23.77 10.94
#